data_AF-B2AZS4-F1
#
_entry.id   AF-B2AZS4-F1
#
_cell.length_a   1.000
_cell.length_b   1.000
_cell.length_c   1.000
_cell.angle_alpha   90.00
_cell.angle_beta   90.00
_cell.angle_gamma   90.00
#
_symmetry.space_group_name_H-M   'P 1'
#
loop_
_entity.id
_entity.type
_entity.pdbx_description
1 polymer ?
#
loop_
_entity_poly.entity_id
_entity_poly.type
_entity_poly.pdbx_seq_one_letter_code
_entity_poly.pdbx_strand_id
1 'polypeptide(L)'
;MNALGALVSLLVEQPEVKEAVTAKNGGTSAGDPNAGREGEVGEWEGESEVITDADRVGAAVVTILMVGTVMGMMIWVSATTGEEEEYARVMRGEKKKGKGRVIERT
;
A
#
# COMPACT_ATOMS: atom_id res chain seq x y z
N MET A 1 -33.70 -11.97 2.81
CA MET A 1 -34.61 -13.00 3.33
C MET A 1 -34.63 -12.93 4.86
N ASN A 2 -35.35 -11.99 5.47
CA ASN A 2 -35.30 -11.79 6.93
C ASN A 2 -36.61 -12.22 7.62
N ALA A 3 -37.76 -11.81 7.08
CA ALA A 3 -39.07 -12.14 7.65
C ALA A 3 -39.38 -13.65 7.62
N LEU A 4 -39.01 -14.34 6.52
CA LEU A 4 -39.21 -15.79 6.39
C LEU A 4 -38.37 -16.56 7.43
N GLY A 5 -37.11 -16.16 7.64
CA GLY A 5 -36.26 -16.78 8.65
C GLY A 5 -36.78 -16.57 10.07
N ALA A 6 -37.29 -15.37 10.38
CA ALA A 6 -37.92 -15.08 11.67
C ALA A 6 -39.17 -15.93 11.91
N LEU A 7 -40.04 -16.09 10.90
CA LEU A 7 -41.24 -16.92 11.02
C LEU A 7 -40.90 -18.40 11.25
N VAL A 8 -39.92 -18.95 10.50
CA VAL A 8 -39.48 -20.34 10.67
C VAL A 8 -38.79 -20.55 12.03
N SER A 9 -38.04 -19.56 12.51
CA SER A 9 -37.39 -19.63 13.82
C SER A 9 -38.37 -19.70 14.99
N LEU A 10 -39.61 -19.21 14.84
CA LEU A 10 -40.66 -19.36 15.87
C LEU A 10 -41.10 -20.81 16.06
N LEU A 11 -40.84 -21.70 15.10
CA LEU A 11 -41.24 -23.11 15.18
C LEU A 11 -40.19 -23.99 15.89
N VAL A 12 -39.06 -23.42 16.32
CA VAL A 12 -37.95 -24.21 16.89
C VAL A 12 -38.32 -24.97 18.17
N GLU A 13 -39.34 -24.53 18.90
CA GLU A 13 -39.81 -25.14 20.15
C GLU A 13 -40.83 -26.28 19.95
N GLN A 14 -41.19 -26.61 18.70
CA GLN A 14 -42.13 -27.71 18.41
C GLN A 14 -41.51 -29.07 18.76
N PRO A 15 -42.30 -30.02 19.31
CA PRO A 15 -41.80 -31.31 19.77
C PRO A 15 -41.23 -32.20 18.64
N GLU A 16 -41.60 -31.95 17.39
CA GLU A 16 -41.09 -32.65 16.21
C GLU A 16 -39.70 -32.15 15.77
N VAL A 17 -39.29 -30.96 16.21
CA VAL A 17 -37.99 -30.35 15.86
C VAL A 17 -36.90 -30.98 16.69
N LYS A 18 -35.94 -31.61 16.01
CA LYS A 18 -34.80 -32.25 16.64
C LYS A 18 -33.65 -31.27 16.79
N GLU A 19 -32.82 -31.49 17.80
CA GLU A 19 -31.57 -30.79 17.99
C GLU A 19 -30.62 -30.97 16.80
N ALA A 20 -29.61 -30.11 16.71
CA ALA A 20 -28.58 -30.20 15.67
C ALA A 20 -27.92 -31.59 15.68
N VAL A 21 -27.96 -32.25 14.53
CA VAL A 21 -27.33 -33.55 14.34
C VAL A 21 -25.84 -33.42 14.08
N THR A 22 -25.12 -34.47 14.42
CA THR A 22 -23.68 -34.68 14.28
C THR A 22 -23.46 -35.92 13.41
N ALA A 23 -22.19 -36.21 13.10
CA ALA A 23 -21.81 -37.45 12.42
C ALA A 23 -22.28 -38.73 13.15
N LYS A 24 -22.59 -38.66 14.45
CA LYS A 24 -22.96 -39.82 15.27
C LYS A 24 -24.46 -39.98 15.54
N ASN A 25 -25.27 -38.94 15.33
CA ASN A 25 -26.69 -38.93 15.71
C ASN A 25 -27.62 -38.45 14.58
N GLY A 26 -27.39 -38.92 13.36
CA GLY A 26 -28.36 -38.78 12.25
C GLY A 26 -27.97 -37.77 11.16
N GLY A 27 -26.76 -37.20 11.20
CA GLY A 27 -26.20 -36.50 10.06
C GLY A 27 -25.95 -37.47 8.90
N THR A 28 -26.64 -37.28 7.78
CA THR A 28 -26.50 -38.11 6.57
C THR A 28 -25.51 -37.53 5.56
N SER A 29 -25.01 -36.31 5.80
CA SER A 29 -23.98 -35.69 4.97
C SER A 29 -22.61 -36.24 5.30
N ALA A 30 -21.84 -36.62 4.28
CA ALA A 30 -20.44 -37.02 4.41
C ALA A 30 -19.54 -35.79 4.29
N GLY A 31 -18.54 -35.69 5.16
CA GLY A 31 -17.46 -34.73 4.99
C GLY A 31 -16.49 -35.20 3.92
N ASP A 32 -15.84 -34.24 3.24
CA ASP A 32 -14.72 -34.50 2.34
C ASP A 32 -13.41 -34.12 3.07
N PRO A 33 -12.49 -35.06 3.30
CA PRO A 33 -11.17 -34.77 3.88
C PRO A 33 -10.34 -33.76 3.06
N ASN A 34 -10.66 -33.58 1.78
CA ASN A 34 -10.05 -32.63 0.87
C ASN A 34 -10.93 -31.40 0.60
N ALA A 35 -12.00 -31.18 1.36
CA ALA A 35 -12.82 -29.97 1.23
C ALA A 35 -11.95 -28.71 1.37
N GLY A 36 -11.98 -27.84 0.34
CA GLY A 36 -11.15 -26.63 0.28
C GLY A 36 -9.70 -26.86 -0.18
N ARG A 37 -9.31 -28.11 -0.50
CA ARG A 37 -8.01 -28.45 -1.12
C ARG A 37 -8.10 -28.66 -2.62
N GLU A 38 -9.30 -28.94 -3.13
CA GLU A 38 -9.56 -29.07 -4.57
C GLU A 38 -10.01 -27.73 -5.14
N GLY A 39 -9.09 -27.11 -5.86
CA GLY A 39 -9.08 -25.72 -6.25
C GLY A 39 -7.63 -25.29 -6.19
N GLU A 40 -7.19 -24.46 -7.13
CA GLU A 40 -5.86 -23.90 -7.13
C GLU A 40 -5.66 -23.12 -5.83
N VAL A 41 -5.25 -23.80 -4.76
CA VAL A 41 -4.72 -23.20 -3.55
C VAL A 41 -3.45 -22.38 -3.87
N GLY A 42 -2.95 -22.42 -5.11
CA GLY A 42 -1.94 -21.52 -5.65
C GLY A 42 -2.46 -20.32 -6.47
N GLU A 43 -3.77 -20.18 -6.72
CA GLU A 43 -4.29 -18.99 -7.45
C GLU A 43 -4.65 -17.84 -6.48
N TRP A 44 -5.10 -18.17 -5.26
CA TRP A 44 -5.39 -17.18 -4.21
C TRP A 44 -4.24 -16.97 -3.22
N GLU A 45 -3.47 -18.01 -2.96
CA GLU A 45 -2.14 -17.91 -2.37
C GLU A 45 -1.17 -17.93 -3.54
N GLY A 46 -1.29 -16.87 -4.37
CA GLY A 46 -0.54 -16.72 -5.61
C GLY A 46 0.88 -17.17 -5.37
N GLU A 47 1.33 -18.17 -6.13
CA GLU A 47 2.75 -18.51 -6.27
C GLU A 47 3.45 -17.17 -6.48
N SER A 48 4.01 -16.58 -5.42
CA SER A 48 4.52 -15.22 -5.49
C SER A 48 5.70 -15.34 -6.43
N GLU A 49 5.52 -14.88 -7.67
CA GLU A 49 6.53 -15.07 -8.69
C GLU A 49 7.84 -14.57 -8.10
N VAL A 50 8.84 -15.45 -8.08
CA VAL A 50 10.08 -15.17 -7.36
C VAL A 50 10.69 -13.93 -8.01
N ILE A 51 10.77 -12.84 -7.24
CA ILE A 51 11.30 -11.56 -7.71
C ILE A 51 12.66 -11.80 -8.38
N THR A 52 12.72 -11.54 -9.67
CA THR A 52 13.92 -11.78 -10.48
C THR A 52 14.87 -10.59 -10.38
N ASP A 53 16.12 -10.79 -10.83
CA ASP A 53 17.08 -9.69 -10.93
C ASP A 53 16.62 -8.62 -11.94
N ALA A 54 15.83 -9.01 -12.95
CA ALA A 54 15.26 -8.07 -13.91
C ALA A 54 14.27 -7.10 -13.25
N ASP A 55 13.42 -7.59 -12.35
CA ASP A 55 12.46 -6.76 -11.61
C ASP A 55 13.17 -5.75 -10.71
N ARG A 56 14.26 -6.18 -10.06
CA ARG A 56 15.08 -5.32 -9.19
C ARG A 56 15.76 -4.21 -9.98
N VAL A 57 16.33 -4.53 -11.14
CA VAL A 57 16.97 -3.54 -12.02
C VAL A 57 15.93 -2.58 -12.59
N GLY A 58 14.78 -3.09 -13.05
CA GLY A 58 13.67 -2.28 -13.54
C GLY A 58 13.18 -1.27 -12.50
N ALA A 59 12.93 -1.75 -11.27
CA ALA A 59 12.51 -0.89 -10.16
C ALA A 59 13.56 0.18 -9.82
N ALA A 60 14.85 -0.18 -9.80
CA ALA A 60 15.93 0.76 -9.51
C ALA A 60 16.04 1.86 -10.57
N VAL A 61 15.98 1.50 -11.86
CA VAL A 61 16.06 2.48 -12.97
C VAL A 61 14.89 3.46 -12.91
N VAL A 62 13.66 2.96 -12.72
CA VAL A 62 12.47 3.81 -12.61
C VAL A 62 12.60 4.76 -11.42
N THR A 63 13.10 4.27 -10.29
CA THR A 63 13.30 5.09 -9.08
C THR A 63 14.32 6.20 -9.32
N ILE A 64 15.46 5.89 -9.95
CA ILE A 64 16.51 6.88 -10.25
C ILE A 64 15.98 7.96 -11.19
N LEU A 65 15.25 7.59 -12.23
CA LEU A 65 14.66 8.55 -13.17
C LEU A 65 13.64 9.46 -12.48
N MET A 66 12.80 8.90 -11.61
CA MET A 66 11.80 9.67 -10.89
C MET A 66 12.43 10.64 -9.88
N VAL A 67 13.40 10.19 -9.10
CA VAL A 67 14.12 11.07 -8.16
C VAL A 67 14.93 12.12 -8.92
N GLY A 68 15.62 11.73 -9.99
CA GLY A 68 16.44 12.63 -10.80
C GLY A 68 15.62 13.72 -11.48
N THR A 69 14.41 13.41 -11.98
CA THR A 69 13.53 14.41 -12.58
C THR A 69 12.98 15.39 -11.55
N VAL A 70 12.54 14.90 -10.38
CA VAL A 70 12.04 15.77 -9.30
C VAL A 70 13.15 16.67 -8.77
N MET A 71 14.32 16.12 -8.46
CA MET A 71 15.47 16.91 -7.99
C MET A 71 15.95 17.88 -9.07
N GLY A 72 15.99 17.45 -10.33
CA GLY A 72 16.36 18.30 -11.46
C GLY A 72 15.44 19.51 -11.61
N MET A 73 14.13 19.32 -11.50
CA MET A 73 13.16 20.43 -11.52
C MET A 73 13.34 21.38 -10.33
N MET A 74 13.56 20.85 -9.13
CA MET A 74 13.79 21.68 -7.94
C MET A 74 15.06 22.52 -8.07
N ILE A 75 16.15 21.93 -8.56
CA ILE A 75 17.42 22.64 -8.82
C ILE A 75 17.22 23.70 -9.89
N TRP A 76 16.53 23.37 -10.98
CA TRP A 76 16.24 24.31 -12.07
C TRP A 76 15.47 25.54 -11.57
N VAL A 77 14.37 25.31 -10.85
CA VAL A 77 13.56 26.39 -10.27
C VAL A 77 14.39 27.21 -9.29
N SER A 78 15.13 26.57 -8.39
CA SER A 78 15.97 27.27 -7.40
C SER A 78 17.09 28.11 -8.05
N ALA A 79 17.69 27.63 -9.15
CA ALA A 79 18.73 28.37 -9.86
C ALA A 79 18.15 29.61 -10.53
N THR A 80 17.03 29.47 -11.25
CA THR A 80 16.37 30.59 -11.93
C THR A 80 15.84 31.64 -10.95
N THR A 81 15.23 31.24 -9.83
CA THR A 81 14.76 32.19 -8.81
C THR A 81 15.91 32.89 -8.09
N GLY A 82 17.03 32.18 -7.84
CA GLY A 82 18.21 32.76 -7.20
C GLY A 82 18.92 33.83 -8.05
N GLU A 83 18.96 33.63 -9.37
CA GLU A 83 19.51 34.63 -10.30
C GLU A 83 18.64 35.89 -10.33
N GLU A 84 17.32 35.74 -10.44
CA GLU A 84 16.36 36.86 -10.41
C GLU A 84 16.44 37.66 -9.09
N GLU A 85 16.61 37.00 -7.95
CA GLU A 85 16.81 37.67 -6.66
C GLU A 85 18.14 38.43 -6.57
N GLU A 86 19.22 37.91 -7.16
CA GLU A 86 20.50 38.61 -7.22
C GLU A 86 20.44 39.85 -8.11
N TYR A 87 19.81 39.76 -9.29
CA TYR A 87 19.57 40.92 -10.16
C TYR A 87 18.66 41.96 -9.49
N ALA A 88 17.56 41.55 -8.86
CA ALA A 88 16.66 42.45 -8.14
C ALA A 88 17.36 43.16 -6.95
N ARG A 89 18.27 42.47 -6.26
CA ARG A 89 19.09 43.03 -5.17
C ARG A 89 20.09 44.07 -5.68
N VAL A 90 20.73 43.82 -6.82
CA VAL A 90 21.66 44.76 -7.47
C VAL A 90 20.92 46.02 -7.92
N MET A 91 19.73 45.88 -8.52
CA MET A 91 18.90 47.03 -8.93
C MET A 91 18.35 47.84 -7.75
N ARG A 92 18.18 47.21 -6.57
CA ARG A 92 17.82 47.88 -5.31
C ARG A 92 19.02 48.54 -4.62
N GLY A 93 20.24 48.36 -5.12
CA GLY A 93 21.47 48.95 -4.57
C GLY A 93 21.98 48.30 -3.28
N GLU A 94 21.48 47.12 -2.93
CA GLU A 94 21.87 46.41 -1.71
C GLU A 94 23.19 45.64 -1.92
N LYS A 95 24.26 46.01 -1.21
CA LYS A 95 25.54 45.29 -1.30
C LYS A 95 25.42 43.87 -0.73
N LYS A 96 25.98 42.89 -1.43
CA LYS A 96 26.04 41.47 -1.01
C LYS A 96 26.66 41.40 0.39
N LYS A 97 25.88 40.96 1.40
CA LYS A 97 26.35 40.83 2.78
C LYS A 97 27.44 39.75 2.81
N GLY A 98 28.70 40.18 2.80
CA GLY A 98 29.85 39.30 2.80
C GLY A 98 29.79 38.36 3.99
N LYS A 99 30.01 37.07 3.74
CA LYS A 99 30.12 36.01 4.76
C LYS A 99 31.43 36.26 5.52
N GLY A 100 31.38 37.16 6.50
CA GLY A 100 32.49 37.49 7.38
C GLY A 100 32.93 36.25 8.14
N ARG A 101 34.09 35.70 7.78
CA ARG A 101 34.80 34.73 8.61
C ARG A 101 35.39 35.54 9.77
N VAL A 102 34.76 35.44 10.94
CA VAL A 102 35.30 35.99 12.19
C VAL A 102 36.58 35.23 12.47
N ILE A 103 37.72 35.87 12.21
CA ILE A 103 39.02 35.42 12.68
C ILE A 103 39.20 36.08 14.05
N GLU A 104 38.89 35.33 15.12
CA GLU A 104 39.36 35.69 16.45
C GLU A 104 40.89 35.65 16.44
N ARG A 105 41.53 36.80 16.71
CA ARG A 105 42.90 36.85 17.17
C ARG A 105 42.93 37.67 18.45
N THR A 106 43.36 37.01 19.52
CA THR A 106 43.93 37.61 20.73
C THR A 106 45.27 38.25 20.40
#